data_AF-A0A0D7BIR9-F1
#
_entry.id   AF-A0A0D7BIR9-F1
#
_cell.length_a   1.000
_cell.length_b   1.000
_cell.length_c   1.000
_cell.angle_alpha   90.00
_cell.angle_beta   90.00
_cell.angle_gamma   90.00
#
_symmetry.space_group_name_H-M   'P 1'
#
loop_
_entity.id
_entity.type
_entity.pdbx_description
1 polymer ?
#
loop_
_entity_poly.entity_id
_entity_poly.type
_entity_poly.pdbx_seq_one_letter_code
_entity_poly.pdbx_strand_id
1 'polypeptide(L)'
;MSANTLPEIPRDARPHFAYTRKPQSNSAVVQYLWRWRMWLETTFAISMLEPWEKWLVCIVVFTSAFLFWLGSVRYIPRGIVTMYSHAVYYLSGQEGESASLALLYTQWINGTAADVAGSIEL
;
A
#
# COMPACT_ATOMS: atom_id res chain seq x y z
N MET A 1 54.24 -23.21 40.61
CA MET A 1 53.24 -22.15 40.42
C MET A 1 52.76 -22.22 38.97
N SER A 2 51.68 -22.96 38.71
CA SER A 2 51.12 -23.11 37.36
C SER A 2 50.08 -22.01 37.14
N ALA A 3 50.25 -21.21 36.10
CA ALA A 3 49.35 -20.12 35.77
C ALA A 3 48.01 -20.69 35.31
N ASN A 4 46.92 -20.31 35.97
CA ASN A 4 45.55 -20.63 35.55
C ASN A 4 45.25 -19.90 34.24
N THR A 5 45.34 -20.60 33.10
CA THR A 5 44.90 -20.10 31.81
C THR A 5 43.39 -20.24 31.72
N LEU A 6 42.67 -19.11 31.72
CA LEU A 6 41.23 -19.07 31.44
C LEU A 6 40.95 -19.64 30.04
N PRO A 7 39.83 -20.36 29.83
CA PRO A 7 39.47 -20.83 28.49
C PRO A 7 39.28 -19.63 27.55
N GLU A 8 39.98 -19.63 26.41
CA GLU A 8 39.80 -18.62 25.36
C GLU A 8 38.37 -18.71 24.80
N ILE A 9 37.55 -17.71 25.12
CA ILE A 9 36.22 -17.58 24.52
C ILE A 9 36.41 -17.18 23.05
N PRO A 10 35.83 -17.92 22.08
CA PRO A 10 35.86 -17.53 20.67
C PRO A 10 35.36 -16.10 20.50
N ARG A 11 36.19 -15.21 19.91
CA ARG A 11 35.87 -13.78 19.75
C ARG A 11 34.73 -13.48 18.74
N ASP A 12 34.22 -14.52 18.08
CA ASP A 12 33.17 -14.43 17.06
C ASP A 12 31.75 -14.74 17.55
N ALA A 13 31.48 -14.54 18.84
CA ALA A 13 30.12 -14.59 19.39
C ALA A 13 29.27 -13.33 19.09
N ARG A 14 29.62 -12.50 18.10
CA ARG A 14 28.81 -11.33 17.76
C ARG A 14 27.64 -11.76 16.87
N PRO A 15 26.38 -11.50 17.27
CA PRO A 15 25.24 -11.80 16.41
C PRO A 15 25.38 -11.04 15.09
N HIS A 16 25.22 -11.74 13.96
CA HIS A 16 25.32 -11.12 12.65
C HIS A 16 24.09 -10.24 12.35
N PHE A 17 24.15 -8.96 12.74
CA PHE A 17 23.10 -7.96 12.48
C PHE A 17 23.07 -7.44 11.04
N ALA A 18 23.50 -8.24 10.06
CA ALA A 18 23.59 -7.82 8.66
C ALA A 18 22.21 -7.42 8.09
N TYR A 19 21.15 -8.07 8.55
CA TYR A 19 19.78 -7.86 8.08
C TYR A 19 19.17 -6.49 8.48
N THR A 20 19.55 -5.97 9.65
CA THR A 20 19.04 -4.69 10.20
C THR A 20 19.88 -3.49 9.80
N ARG A 21 20.99 -3.68 9.07
CA ARG A 21 21.87 -2.61 8.66
C ARG A 21 21.18 -1.67 7.66
N LYS A 22 21.34 -0.36 7.86
CA LYS A 22 20.93 0.63 6.87
C LYS A 22 21.65 0.38 5.53
N PRO A 23 20.96 0.53 4.38
CA PRO A 23 21.61 0.43 3.08
C PRO A 23 22.66 1.54 2.93
N GLN A 24 23.83 1.21 2.39
CA GLN A 24 24.93 2.18 2.17
C GLN A 24 24.73 3.07 0.94
N SER A 25 23.68 2.86 0.14
CA SER A 25 23.44 3.67 -1.06
C SER A 25 22.99 5.10 -0.71
N ASN A 26 23.50 6.10 -1.43
CA ASN A 26 23.10 7.50 -1.28
C ASN A 26 21.67 7.83 -1.81
N SER A 27 20.97 6.87 -2.41
CA SER A 27 19.62 7.09 -2.95
C SER A 27 18.59 7.30 -1.84
N ALA A 28 17.91 8.46 -1.86
CA ALA A 28 16.87 8.81 -0.88
C ALA A 28 15.71 7.79 -0.84
N VAL A 29 15.33 7.24 -2.01
CA VAL A 29 14.26 6.24 -2.14
C VAL A 29 14.60 4.96 -1.38
N VAL A 30 15.86 4.50 -1.46
CA VAL A 30 16.31 3.27 -0.80
C VAL A 30 16.30 3.45 0.72
N GLN A 31 16.65 4.64 1.22
CA GLN A 31 16.56 4.96 2.63
C GLN A 31 15.11 5.04 3.12
N TYR A 32 14.20 5.61 2.31
CA TYR A 32 12.78 5.69 2.64
C TYR A 32 12.15 4.30 2.71
N LEU A 33 12.39 3.45 1.71
CA LEU A 33 11.93 2.06 1.69
C LEU A 33 12.47 1.25 2.87
N TRP A 34 13.74 1.46 3.26
CA TRP A 34 14.31 0.82 4.43
C TRP A 34 13.58 1.23 5.72
N ARG A 35 13.29 2.53 5.90
CA ARG A 35 12.53 3.03 7.06
C ARG A 35 11.12 2.45 7.09
N TRP A 36 10.45 2.42 5.94
CA TRP A 36 9.12 1.85 5.80
C TRP A 36 9.09 0.36 6.15
N ARG A 37 10.08 -0.40 5.66
CA ARG A 37 10.25 -1.81 6.01
C ARG A 37 10.46 -2.00 7.51
N MET A 38 11.36 -1.24 8.13
CA MET A 38 11.63 -1.34 9.57
C MET A 38 10.41 -0.96 10.41
N TRP A 39 9.63 0.03 9.98
CA TRP A 39 8.36 0.41 10.61
C TRP A 39 7.36 -0.73 10.55
N LEU A 40 7.13 -1.33 9.36
CA LEU A 40 6.24 -2.47 9.21
C LEU A 40 6.71 -3.68 10.03
N GLU A 41 8.01 -3.98 10.05
CA GLU A 41 8.58 -5.06 10.86
C GLU A 41 8.34 -4.84 12.36
N THR A 42 8.39 -3.59 12.82
CA THR A 42 8.22 -3.23 14.24
C THR A 42 6.74 -3.16 14.65
N THR A 43 5.88 -2.52 13.85
CA THR A 43 4.47 -2.28 14.23
C THR A 43 3.63 -3.55 14.16
N PHE A 44 3.91 -4.44 13.22
CA PHE A 44 3.18 -5.70 13.06
C PHE A 44 3.87 -6.89 13.75
N ALA A 45 4.94 -6.65 14.51
CA ALA A 45 5.73 -7.70 15.17
C ALA A 45 6.11 -8.87 14.23
N ILE A 46 6.36 -8.55 12.95
CA ILE A 46 6.68 -9.52 11.89
C ILE A 46 7.98 -10.27 12.21
N SER A 47 8.80 -9.76 13.13
CA SER A 47 10.01 -10.44 13.61
C SER A 47 9.74 -11.75 14.37
N MET A 48 8.50 -11.97 14.85
CA MET A 48 8.13 -13.16 15.63
C MET A 48 7.30 -14.17 14.82
N LEU A 49 6.82 -13.79 13.64
CA LEU A 49 6.06 -14.69 12.77
C LEU A 49 6.99 -15.63 12.01
N GLU A 50 6.52 -16.85 11.79
CA GLU A 50 7.23 -17.79 10.93
C GLU A 50 7.31 -17.27 9.48
N PRO A 51 8.32 -17.69 8.69
CA PRO A 51 8.51 -17.18 7.33
C PRO A 51 7.29 -17.37 6.43
N TRP A 52 6.47 -18.39 6.67
CA TRP A 52 5.26 -18.67 5.90
C TRP A 52 4.07 -17.78 6.31
N GLU A 53 3.90 -17.51 7.61
CA GLU A 53 2.82 -16.63 8.13
C GLU A 53 3.00 -15.20 7.63
N LYS A 54 4.25 -14.75 7.52
CA LYS A 54 4.59 -13.45 6.94
C LYS A 54 4.03 -13.28 5.52
N TRP A 55 4.10 -14.33 4.70
CA TRP A 55 3.54 -14.29 3.35
C TRP A 55 2.02 -14.18 3.35
N LEU A 56 1.33 -14.93 4.23
CA LEU A 56 -0.12 -14.81 4.36
C LEU A 56 -0.56 -13.42 4.79
N VAL A 57 0.07 -12.84 5.81
CA VAL A 57 -0.25 -11.48 6.27
C VAL A 57 -0.03 -10.46 5.16
N CYS A 58 1.10 -10.56 4.44
CA CYS A 58 1.34 -9.70 3.29
C CYS A 58 0.22 -9.83 2.25
N ILE A 59 -0.15 -11.05 1.85
CA ILE A 59 -1.21 -11.26 0.85
C ILE A 59 -2.54 -10.66 1.32
N VAL A 60 -2.94 -10.88 2.58
CA VAL A 60 -4.19 -10.36 3.12
C VAL A 60 -4.20 -8.83 3.16
N VAL A 61 -3.11 -8.21 3.64
CA VAL A 61 -2.99 -6.75 3.70
C VAL A 61 -2.97 -6.15 2.29
N PHE A 62 -2.19 -6.71 1.36
CA PHE A 62 -2.15 -6.23 -0.02
C PHE A 62 -3.48 -6.40 -0.72
N THR A 63 -4.16 -7.54 -0.54
CA THR A 63 -5.48 -7.78 -1.12
C THR A 63 -6.50 -6.80 -0.55
N SER A 64 -6.52 -6.60 0.77
CA SER A 64 -7.43 -5.65 1.42
C SER A 64 -7.16 -4.22 0.98
N ALA A 65 -5.90 -3.81 0.91
CA ALA A 65 -5.50 -2.50 0.43
C ALA A 65 -5.84 -2.30 -1.06
N PHE A 66 -5.65 -3.33 -1.88
CA PHE A 66 -6.01 -3.30 -3.30
C PHE A 66 -7.52 -3.17 -3.48
N LEU A 67 -8.33 -3.97 -2.77
CA LEU A 67 -9.80 -3.84 -2.79
C LEU A 67 -10.24 -2.46 -2.31
N PHE A 68 -9.63 -1.95 -1.23
CA PHE A 68 -9.93 -0.62 -0.71
C PHE A 68 -9.58 0.47 -1.71
N TRP A 69 -8.42 0.37 -2.37
CA TRP A 69 -7.99 1.28 -3.42
C TRP A 69 -8.94 1.25 -4.62
N LEU A 70 -9.27 0.06 -5.10
CA LEU A 70 -10.18 -0.14 -6.22
C LEU A 70 -11.58 0.39 -5.89
N GLY A 71 -12.07 0.13 -4.68
CA GLY A 71 -13.31 0.67 -4.14
C GLY A 71 -13.27 2.20 -4.06
N SER A 72 -12.19 2.77 -3.54
CA SER A 72 -12.01 4.22 -3.43
C SER A 72 -12.01 4.89 -4.81
N VAL A 73 -11.24 4.38 -5.77
CA VAL A 73 -11.19 4.91 -7.15
C VAL A 73 -12.56 4.83 -7.83
N ARG A 74 -13.36 3.78 -7.57
CA ARG A 74 -14.71 3.65 -8.14
C ARG A 74 -15.82 4.38 -7.38
N TYR A 75 -15.62 4.67 -6.09
CA TYR A 75 -16.68 5.20 -5.22
C TYR A 75 -16.57 6.71 -5.05
N ILE A 76 -15.35 7.22 -4.81
CA ILE A 76 -15.08 8.65 -4.62
C ILE A 76 -15.65 9.53 -5.75
N PRO A 77 -15.41 9.24 -7.05
CA PRO A 77 -15.84 10.15 -8.10
C PRO A 77 -17.37 10.24 -8.23
N ARG A 78 -18.12 9.22 -7.80
CA ARG A 78 -19.60 9.31 -7.71
C ARG A 78 -20.05 10.35 -6.68
N GLY A 79 -19.33 10.49 -5.57
CA GLY A 79 -19.62 11.51 -4.55
C GLY A 79 -19.18 12.91 -4.96
N ILE A 80 -18.08 13.04 -5.72
CA ILE A 80 -17.60 14.35 -6.17
C ILE A 80 -18.56 14.98 -7.18
N VAL A 81 -19.14 14.20 -8.08
CA VAL A 81 -20.07 14.73 -9.10
C VAL A 81 -21.32 15.35 -8.47
N THR A 82 -21.89 14.73 -7.43
CA THR A 82 -23.07 15.26 -6.74
C THR A 82 -22.74 16.45 -5.85
N MET A 83 -21.57 16.48 -5.22
CA MET A 83 -21.12 17.67 -4.48
C MET A 83 -20.79 18.83 -5.41
N TYR A 84 -20.22 18.54 -6.57
CA TYR A 84 -19.89 19.55 -7.58
C TYR A 84 -21.14 20.18 -8.18
N SER A 85 -22.19 19.40 -8.48
CA SER A 85 -23.45 19.96 -8.99
C SER A 85 -24.09 20.93 -7.99
N HIS A 86 -24.04 20.61 -6.69
CA HIS A 86 -24.53 21.52 -5.65
C HIS A 86 -23.64 22.77 -5.52
N ALA A 87 -22.31 22.62 -5.55
CA ALA A 87 -21.39 23.75 -5.47
C ALA A 87 -21.55 24.71 -6.66
N VAL A 88 -21.70 24.18 -7.88
CA VAL A 88 -21.95 24.96 -9.09
C VAL A 88 -23.34 25.62 -9.05
N TYR A 89 -24.35 24.95 -8.51
CA TYR A 89 -25.67 25.57 -8.31
C TYR A 89 -25.59 26.83 -7.44
N TYR A 90 -24.89 26.74 -6.31
CA TYR A 90 -24.73 27.87 -5.41
C TYR A 90 -23.78 28.97 -5.94
N LEU A 91 -22.82 28.63 -6.81
CA LEU A 91 -21.84 29.58 -7.34
C LEU A 91 -22.22 30.21 -8.68
N SER A 92 -22.89 29.48 -9.57
CA SER A 92 -23.05 29.84 -11.00
C SER A 92 -24.51 30.06 -11.42
N GLY A 93 -25.49 29.58 -10.66
CA GLY A 93 -26.92 29.76 -10.97
C GLY A 93 -27.41 29.16 -12.31
N GLN A 94 -26.60 28.34 -13.01
CA GLN A 94 -26.96 27.69 -14.27
C GLN A 94 -27.04 26.17 -14.10
N GLU A 95 -28.20 25.59 -14.41
CA GLU A 95 -28.58 24.19 -14.11
C GLU A 95 -28.20 23.19 -15.22
N GLY A 96 -27.80 23.65 -16.42
CA GLY A 96 -27.77 22.80 -17.62
C GLY A 96 -26.49 21.99 -17.88
N GLU A 97 -25.30 22.51 -17.53
CA GLU A 97 -24.02 21.90 -17.93
C GLU A 97 -23.50 20.82 -16.98
N SER A 98 -23.88 20.85 -15.71
CA SER A 98 -23.37 19.89 -14.71
C SER A 98 -24.04 18.52 -14.79
N ALA A 99 -25.29 18.45 -15.25
CA ALA A 99 -26.02 17.19 -15.44
C ALA A 99 -25.49 16.35 -16.61
N SER A 100 -25.05 16.99 -17.71
CA SER A 100 -24.54 16.29 -18.89
C SER A 100 -23.17 15.62 -18.62
N LEU A 101 -22.31 16.26 -17.84
CA LEU A 101 -21.01 15.70 -17.41
C LEU A 101 -21.19 14.49 -16.48
N ALA A 102 -22.20 14.51 -15.61
CA ALA A 102 -22.54 13.38 -14.73
C ALA A 102 -23.02 12.15 -15.53
N LEU A 103 -23.82 12.37 -16.57
CA LEU A 103 -24.30 11.31 -17.46
C LEU A 103 -23.16 10.71 -18.30
N LEU A 104 -22.26 11.52 -18.84
CA LEU A 104 -21.08 11.03 -19.56
C LEU A 104 -20.13 10.22 -18.67
N TYR A 105 -19.94 10.66 -17.42
CA TYR A 105 -19.10 9.96 -16.46
C TYR A 105 -19.66 8.58 -16.07
N THR A 106 -20.97 8.51 -15.80
CA THR A 106 -21.65 7.25 -15.47
C THR A 106 -21.69 6.28 -16.66
N GLN A 107 -21.88 6.78 -17.88
CA GLN A 107 -21.79 5.98 -19.09
C GLN A 107 -20.38 5.38 -19.27
N TRP A 108 -19.32 6.16 -19.05
CA TRP A 108 -17.95 5.67 -19.16
C TRP A 108 -17.64 4.56 -18.13
N ILE A 109 -18.06 4.72 -16.88
CA ILE A 109 -17.88 3.67 -15.85
C ILE A 109 -18.63 2.40 -16.21
N ASN A 110 -19.86 2.50 -16.71
CA ASN A 110 -20.68 1.34 -17.04
C ASN A 110 -20.19 0.63 -18.32
N GLY A 111 -19.71 1.39 -19.30
CA GLY A 111 -19.15 0.84 -20.55
C GLY A 111 -17.91 -0.02 -20.31
N THR A 112 -16.97 0.46 -19.48
CA THR A 112 -15.76 -0.31 -19.14
C THR A 112 -16.05 -1.63 -18.43
N ALA A 113 -17.13 -1.72 -17.66
CA ALA A 113 -17.53 -2.97 -17.01
C ALA A 113 -18.13 -3.97 -18.00
N ALA A 114 -18.89 -3.49 -18.99
CA ALA A 114 -19.49 -4.32 -20.04
C ALA A 114 -18.43 -4.89 -21.00
N ASP A 115 -17.45 -4.07 -21.39
CA ASP A 115 -16.36 -4.50 -22.28
C ASP A 115 -15.45 -5.55 -21.62
N VAL A 116 -15.14 -5.38 -20.33
CA VAL A 116 -14.34 -6.36 -19.58
C VAL A 116 -15.11 -7.67 -19.38
N ALA A 117 -16.42 -7.61 -19.10
CA ALA A 117 -17.25 -8.81 -18.96
C ALA A 117 -17.34 -9.60 -20.28
N GLY A 118 -17.50 -8.92 -21.42
CA GLY A 118 -17.48 -9.56 -22.74
C GLY A 118 -16.14 -10.20 -23.13
N SER A 119 -15.04 -9.72 -22.54
CA SER A 119 -13.69 -10.25 -22.80
C SER A 119 -13.36 -11.53 -22.02
N ILE A 120 -14.16 -11.90 -21.02
CA ILE A 120 -13.96 -13.09 -20.18
C ILE A 120 -14.79 -14.28 -20.70
N GLU A 121 -15.78 -14.03 -21.57
CA GLU A 121 -16.69 -15.06 -22.13
C GLU A 121 -16.23 -15.61 -23.50
N LEU A 122 -15.00 -15.31 -23.95
CA LEU A 122 -14.34 -15.85 -25.16
C LEU A 122 -13.14 -16.72 -24.78
#